data_AF-A0A0G0KCH7-F1
#
_entry.id   AF-A0A0G0KCH7-F1
#
_cell.length_a   1.000
_cell.length_b   1.000
_cell.length_c   1.000
_cell.angle_alpha   90.00
_cell.angle_beta   90.00
_cell.angle_gamma   90.00
#
_symmetry.space_group_name_H-M   'P 1'
#
loop_
_entity.id
_entity.type
_entity.pdbx_description
1 polymer ?
#
loop_
_entity_poly.entity_id
_entity_poly.type
_entity_poly.pdbx_seq_one_letter_code
_entity_poly.pdbx_strand_id
1 'polypeptide(L)'
;MDVLDVIAPKTLEIDFDYLKINGVYFRTLFVSGYPRFVSPGWLEQIINFDSSLDISFYVYPVEVRGVLEDLRHKIAEMEAEIATDLERGRIVNATTQAKLDDAQLLQEELVKGAEHFYEFAFYITIPARDVEDLNDVTKQVQATLGSLLVTAQVATLDMENGFYSTLPFATDRLSITRNMDTTSLSTTFPLTSAELSSDSGILYGINPLNESFIIFDRFSMENSNMAIFATSGSGKSYFVKLEALRSLMLGTEVIVIDPEAEYKDLCGAVGGQYITFAYSSESKINPFDLSQVYEEGENQLALKVLSLHALFKVIMGQLTPMQEALLDHALVETYRGKGITQDPSTQTKEPPLMEDLYKTLIGTRSTTLLLSFPYARFRTLFVRSQCLSFLNLSGQRLKGT
;
A
#
# COMPACT_ATOMS: atom_id res chain seq x y z
N MET A 1 -45.82 0.66 -22.91
CA MET A 1 -44.68 1.45 -22.46
C MET A 1 -43.50 1.05 -23.30
N ASP A 2 -42.91 2.02 -23.96
CA ASP A 2 -41.61 1.84 -24.62
C ASP A 2 -40.55 1.59 -23.54
N VAL A 3 -39.44 0.91 -23.88
CA VAL A 3 -38.31 0.72 -22.95
C VAL A 3 -37.76 2.08 -22.51
N LEU A 4 -37.78 3.06 -23.42
CA LEU A 4 -37.38 4.45 -23.13
C LEU A 4 -38.26 5.07 -22.03
N ASP A 5 -39.57 4.82 -22.02
CA ASP A 5 -40.48 5.33 -20.99
C ASP A 5 -40.19 4.72 -19.60
N VAL A 6 -39.65 3.50 -19.56
CA VAL A 6 -39.34 2.79 -18.32
C VAL A 6 -38.04 3.30 -17.69
N ILE A 7 -37.06 3.70 -18.50
CA ILE A 7 -35.76 4.20 -18.03
C ILE A 7 -35.71 5.73 -17.88
N ALA A 8 -36.69 6.44 -18.44
CA ALA A 8 -36.75 7.89 -18.34
C ALA A 8 -36.88 8.35 -16.88
N PRO A 9 -36.27 9.50 -16.52
CA PRO A 9 -36.46 10.07 -15.21
C PRO A 9 -37.93 10.45 -14.99
N LYS A 10 -38.41 10.30 -13.75
CA LYS A 10 -39.79 10.64 -13.36
C LYS A 10 -40.03 12.15 -13.38
N THR A 11 -39.01 12.93 -13.04
CA THR A 11 -39.05 14.39 -13.02
C THR A 11 -37.72 14.96 -13.52
N LEU A 12 -37.81 15.99 -14.36
CA LEU A 12 -36.68 16.79 -14.83
C LEU A 12 -37.07 18.27 -14.70
N GLU A 13 -36.28 19.03 -13.97
CA GLU A 13 -36.38 20.50 -13.88
C GLU A 13 -35.04 21.10 -14.31
N ILE A 14 -35.06 22.10 -15.18
CA ILE A 14 -33.86 22.80 -15.65
C ILE A 14 -33.96 24.25 -15.17
N ASP A 15 -33.02 24.65 -14.33
CA ASP A 15 -32.88 26.02 -13.84
C ASP A 15 -31.69 26.70 -14.55
N PHE A 16 -31.41 27.96 -14.19
CA PHE A 16 -30.34 28.72 -14.81
C PHE A 16 -28.95 28.18 -14.52
N ASP A 17 -28.69 27.70 -13.31
CA ASP A 17 -27.35 27.32 -12.85
C ASP A 17 -27.29 25.91 -12.23
N TYR A 18 -28.38 25.15 -12.31
CA TYR A 18 -28.43 23.72 -11.98
C TYR A 18 -29.57 23.02 -12.73
N LEU A 19 -29.53 21.69 -12.77
CA LEU A 19 -30.64 20.82 -13.17
C LEU A 19 -31.06 19.94 -11.99
N LYS A 20 -32.29 19.45 -11.99
CA LYS A 20 -32.79 18.52 -10.97
C LYS A 20 -33.46 17.32 -11.63
N ILE A 21 -32.93 16.14 -11.34
CA ILE A 21 -33.44 14.86 -11.86
C ILE A 21 -33.81 13.97 -10.69
N ASN A 22 -35.08 13.53 -10.63
CA ASN A 22 -35.57 12.62 -9.58
C ASN A 22 -35.24 13.06 -8.13
N GLY A 23 -35.12 14.37 -7.88
CA GLY A 23 -34.79 14.92 -6.56
C GLY A 23 -33.29 15.11 -6.29
N VAL A 24 -32.41 14.73 -7.21
CA VAL A 24 -30.96 15.01 -7.14
C VAL A 24 -30.66 16.25 -7.97
N TYR A 25 -29.83 17.13 -7.43
CA TYR A 25 -29.42 18.39 -8.06
C TYR A 25 -28.07 18.19 -8.73
N PHE A 26 -27.89 18.73 -9.94
CA PHE A 26 -26.61 18.67 -10.65
C PHE A 26 -26.23 20.06 -11.15
N ARG A 27 -24.94 20.39 -11.05
CA ARG A 27 -24.36 21.60 -11.65
C ARG A 27 -23.12 21.23 -12.44
N THR A 28 -23.07 21.64 -13.69
CA THR A 28 -21.89 21.44 -14.53
C THR A 28 -21.02 22.68 -14.53
N LEU A 29 -19.73 22.47 -14.29
CA LEU A 29 -18.67 23.42 -14.46
C LEU A 29 -17.88 23.10 -15.73
N PHE A 30 -17.46 24.12 -16.46
CA PHE A 30 -16.48 24.00 -17.54
C PHE A 30 -15.20 24.76 -17.17
N VAL A 31 -14.06 24.20 -17.52
CA VAL A 31 -12.77 24.86 -17.31
C VAL A 31 -12.48 25.83 -18.45
N SER A 32 -12.33 27.09 -18.09
CA SER A 32 -12.14 28.21 -19.02
C SER A 32 -10.70 28.72 -19.04
N GLY A 33 -9.91 28.46 -18.00
CA GLY A 33 -8.53 28.92 -17.87
C GLY A 33 -7.65 27.88 -17.19
N TYR A 34 -6.41 27.78 -17.64
CA TYR A 34 -5.42 26.80 -17.22
C TYR A 34 -4.14 27.50 -16.73
N PRO A 35 -3.38 26.87 -15.81
CA PRO A 35 -2.04 27.34 -15.45
C PRO A 35 -1.10 27.35 -16.65
N ARG A 36 -0.09 28.23 -16.63
CA ARG A 36 0.94 28.30 -17.68
C ARG A 36 1.83 27.06 -17.74
N PHE A 37 2.04 26.41 -16.60
CA PHE A 37 2.87 25.22 -16.48
C PHE A 37 2.13 24.17 -15.65
N VAL A 38 2.20 22.92 -16.10
CA VAL A 38 1.59 21.77 -15.44
C VAL A 38 2.63 20.68 -15.25
N SER A 39 2.61 20.03 -14.10
CA SER A 39 3.38 18.81 -13.83
C SER A 39 2.45 17.60 -13.89
N PRO A 40 2.95 16.39 -14.21
CA PRO A 40 2.15 15.17 -14.06
C PRO A 40 1.47 15.10 -12.69
N GLY A 41 0.18 14.72 -12.67
CA GLY A 41 -0.59 14.56 -11.43
C GLY A 41 -1.23 15.84 -10.90
N TRP A 42 -1.15 16.96 -11.62
CA TRP A 42 -1.69 18.24 -11.14
C TRP A 42 -3.22 18.23 -10.89
N LEU A 43 -3.96 17.29 -11.48
CA LEU A 43 -5.41 17.11 -11.26
C LEU A 43 -5.75 16.17 -10.09
N GLU A 44 -4.77 15.58 -9.40
CA GLU A 44 -5.00 14.60 -8.33
C GLU A 44 -5.95 15.11 -7.24
N GLN A 45 -5.86 16.39 -6.86
CA GLN A 45 -6.73 16.99 -5.84
C GLN A 45 -8.21 17.03 -6.26
N ILE A 46 -8.49 17.07 -7.56
CA ILE A 46 -9.86 17.07 -8.10
C ILE A 46 -10.35 15.65 -8.36
N ILE A 47 -9.46 14.75 -8.79
CA ILE A 47 -9.80 13.35 -9.00
C ILE A 47 -10.10 12.65 -7.66
N ASN A 48 -9.33 12.95 -6.61
CA ASN A 48 -9.48 12.40 -5.27
C ASN A 48 -10.34 13.29 -4.35
N PHE A 49 -11.21 14.11 -4.93
CA PHE A 49 -12.03 15.05 -4.17
C PHE A 49 -13.02 14.30 -3.26
N ASP A 50 -13.26 14.80 -2.05
CA ASP A 50 -14.09 14.15 -1.01
C ASP A 50 -15.61 14.31 -1.27
N SER A 51 -16.02 14.21 -2.53
CA SER A 51 -17.41 14.21 -2.99
C SER A 51 -17.49 13.53 -4.36
N SER A 52 -18.65 12.95 -4.69
CA SER A 52 -18.86 12.36 -6.01
C SER A 52 -18.83 13.45 -7.07
N LEU A 53 -17.97 13.31 -8.08
CA LEU A 53 -17.85 14.20 -9.23
C LEU A 53 -17.86 13.37 -10.52
N ASP A 54 -18.60 13.83 -11.53
CA ASP A 54 -18.53 13.29 -12.88
C ASP A 54 -17.59 14.17 -13.71
N ILE A 55 -16.40 13.64 -14.05
CA ILE A 55 -15.37 14.37 -14.79
C ILE A 55 -15.31 13.86 -16.22
N SER A 56 -15.29 14.76 -17.19
CA SER A 56 -15.13 14.42 -18.61
C SER A 56 -14.07 15.26 -19.28
N PHE A 57 -13.21 14.58 -20.04
CA PHE A 57 -12.19 15.17 -20.89
C PHE A 57 -12.53 14.87 -22.35
N TYR A 58 -12.52 15.90 -23.18
CA TYR A 58 -12.62 15.77 -24.63
C TYR A 58 -11.33 16.25 -25.26
N VAL A 59 -10.83 15.47 -26.21
CA VAL A 59 -9.57 15.71 -26.90
C VAL A 59 -9.83 15.62 -28.39
N TYR A 60 -9.70 16.76 -29.08
CA TYR A 60 -9.90 16.84 -30.52
C TYR A 60 -8.57 17.18 -31.20
N PRO A 61 -8.04 16.30 -32.06
CA PRO A 61 -6.82 16.60 -32.80
C PRO A 61 -7.05 17.75 -33.79
N VAL A 62 -6.13 18.69 -33.85
CA VAL A 62 -6.17 19.83 -34.79
C VAL A 62 -5.21 19.60 -35.95
N GLU A 63 -5.60 19.97 -37.17
CA GLU A 63 -4.70 19.90 -38.31
C GLU A 63 -3.55 20.90 -38.18
N VAL A 64 -2.32 20.38 -38.14
CA VAL A 64 -1.08 21.15 -37.94
C VAL A 64 -0.90 22.28 -38.97
N ARG A 65 -1.40 22.10 -40.20
CA ARG A 65 -1.26 23.11 -41.26
C ARG A 65 -1.98 24.42 -40.92
N GLY A 66 -3.21 24.35 -40.41
CA GLY A 66 -3.98 25.54 -40.03
C GLY A 66 -3.33 26.26 -38.85
N VAL A 67 -2.90 25.51 -37.83
CA VAL A 67 -2.26 26.06 -36.63
C VAL A 67 -0.96 26.79 -36.99
N LEU A 68 -0.12 26.23 -37.87
CA LEU A 68 1.12 26.89 -38.29
C LEU A 68 0.86 28.19 -39.06
N GLU A 69 -0.23 28.27 -39.84
CA GLU A 69 -0.61 29.48 -40.56
C GLU A 69 -1.08 30.58 -39.58
N ASP A 70 -1.96 30.23 -38.63
CA ASP A 70 -2.42 31.14 -37.58
C ASP A 70 -1.27 31.64 -36.70
N LEU A 71 -0.35 30.73 -36.33
CA LEU A 71 0.82 31.06 -35.51
C LEU A 71 1.76 32.01 -36.26
N ARG A 72 1.97 31.82 -37.58
CA ARG A 72 2.73 32.75 -38.42
C ARG A 72 2.09 34.14 -38.45
N HIS A 73 0.78 34.22 -38.60
CA HIS A 73 0.05 35.49 -38.56
C HIS A 73 0.22 36.20 -37.22
N LYS A 74 0.13 35.45 -36.11
CA LYS A 74 0.28 36.03 -34.77
C LYS A 74 1.72 36.47 -34.47
N ILE A 75 2.71 35.70 -34.90
CA ILE A 75 4.13 36.08 -34.83
C ILE A 75 4.37 37.38 -35.59
N ALA A 76 3.89 37.49 -36.83
CA ALA A 76 4.05 38.69 -37.64
C ALA A 76 3.37 39.93 -37.00
N GLU A 77 2.20 39.76 -36.38
CA GLU A 77 1.51 40.83 -35.64
C GLU A 77 2.34 41.31 -34.44
N MET A 78 2.89 40.37 -33.64
CA MET A 78 3.73 40.69 -32.48
C MET A 78 5.06 41.35 -32.89
N GLU A 79 5.69 40.86 -33.96
CA GLU A 79 6.91 41.47 -34.53
C GLU A 79 6.65 42.90 -35.02
N ALA A 80 5.50 43.13 -35.68
CA ALA A 80 5.12 44.46 -36.15
C ALA A 80 4.83 45.42 -34.98
N GLU A 81 4.20 44.95 -33.91
CA GLU A 81 3.99 45.73 -32.68
C GLU A 81 5.33 46.15 -32.07
N ILE A 82 6.24 45.20 -31.90
CA ILE A 82 7.58 45.46 -31.33
C ILE A 82 8.39 46.41 -32.22
N ALA A 83 8.37 46.21 -33.54
CA ALA A 83 9.04 47.10 -34.49
C ALA A 83 8.49 48.53 -34.42
N THR A 84 7.17 48.69 -34.35
CA THR A 84 6.50 49.99 -34.23
C THR A 84 6.88 50.71 -32.94
N ASP A 85 6.98 49.99 -31.82
CA ASP A 85 7.40 50.56 -30.54
C ASP A 85 8.87 51.01 -30.60
N LEU A 86 9.76 50.21 -31.19
CA LEU A 86 11.16 50.58 -31.40
C LEU A 86 11.32 51.82 -32.31
N GLU A 87 10.60 51.88 -33.43
CA GLU A 87 10.60 53.03 -34.35
C GLU A 87 10.11 54.31 -33.66
N ARG A 88 9.13 54.19 -32.75
CA ARG A 88 8.61 55.31 -31.96
C ARG A 88 9.47 55.65 -30.74
N GLY A 89 10.61 54.98 -30.56
CA GLY A 89 11.50 55.17 -29.40
C GLY A 89 10.85 54.80 -28.06
N ARG A 90 9.83 53.94 -28.07
CA ARG A 90 9.16 53.44 -26.88
C ARG A 90 9.90 52.24 -26.31
N ILE A 91 9.70 51.99 -25.03
CA ILE A 91 10.19 50.77 -24.39
C ILE A 91 9.34 49.60 -24.89
N VAL A 92 9.99 48.56 -25.40
CA VAL A 92 9.33 47.34 -25.86
C VAL A 92 8.55 46.70 -24.71
N ASN A 93 7.31 46.32 -24.99
CA ASN A 93 6.48 45.62 -24.01
C ASN A 93 7.06 44.22 -23.73
N ALA A 94 7.59 44.01 -22.53
CA ALA A 94 8.15 42.74 -22.10
C ALA A 94 7.15 41.57 -22.19
N THR A 95 5.85 41.85 -22.07
CA THR A 95 4.78 40.84 -22.21
C THR A 95 4.64 40.39 -23.67
N THR A 96 4.69 41.33 -24.62
CA THR A 96 4.62 41.03 -26.05
C THR A 96 5.87 40.27 -26.49
N GLN A 97 7.06 40.65 -26.00
CA GLN A 97 8.30 39.94 -26.27
C GLN A 97 8.25 38.48 -25.77
N ALA A 98 7.83 38.26 -24.51
CA ALA A 98 7.74 36.91 -23.97
C ALA A 98 6.75 36.03 -24.75
N LYS A 99 5.61 36.59 -25.20
CA LYS A 99 4.66 35.88 -26.05
C LYS A 99 5.23 35.53 -27.42
N LEU A 100 6.05 36.41 -28.00
CA LEU A 100 6.73 36.16 -29.27
C LEU A 100 7.74 35.01 -29.12
N ASP A 101 8.57 35.05 -28.09
CA ASP A 101 9.56 34.00 -27.82
C ASP A 101 8.89 32.63 -27.63
N ASP A 102 7.81 32.58 -26.84
CA ASP A 102 7.00 31.36 -26.63
C ASP A 102 6.39 30.85 -27.95
N ALA A 103 5.83 31.74 -28.77
CA ALA A 103 5.21 31.38 -30.05
C ALA A 103 6.24 30.86 -31.06
N GLN A 104 7.46 31.42 -31.09
CA GLN A 104 8.55 30.96 -31.95
C GLN A 104 9.04 29.58 -31.55
N LEU A 105 9.23 29.32 -30.25
CA LEU A 105 9.62 28.01 -29.73
C LEU A 105 8.58 26.93 -30.10
N LEU A 106 7.31 27.24 -29.88
CA LEU A 106 6.19 26.36 -30.22
C LEU A 106 6.09 26.10 -31.73
N GLN A 107 6.33 27.12 -32.57
CA GLN A 107 6.40 26.95 -34.02
C GLN A 107 7.50 25.96 -34.42
N GLU A 108 8.68 26.07 -33.81
CA GLU A 108 9.81 25.19 -34.08
C GLU A 108 9.50 23.73 -33.73
N GLU A 109 8.87 23.48 -32.57
CA GLU A 109 8.48 22.15 -32.11
C GLU A 109 7.42 21.50 -33.00
N LEU A 110 6.44 22.29 -33.47
CA LEU A 110 5.43 21.83 -34.43
C LEU A 110 6.03 21.44 -35.78
N VAL A 111 6.94 22.26 -36.31
CA VAL A 111 7.60 21.98 -37.60
C VAL A 111 8.45 20.71 -37.51
N LYS A 112 9.07 20.45 -36.35
CA LYS A 112 9.82 19.21 -36.08
C LYS A 112 8.93 17.99 -35.87
N GLY A 113 7.62 18.16 -35.67
CA GLY A 113 6.69 17.09 -35.33
C GLY A 113 6.90 16.51 -33.93
N ALA A 114 7.58 17.24 -33.05
CA ALA A 114 7.75 16.86 -31.65
C ALA A 114 6.46 17.07 -30.85
N GLU A 115 5.67 18.09 -31.23
CA GLU A 115 4.40 18.44 -30.62
C GLU A 115 3.25 18.44 -31.64
N HIS A 116 2.04 18.15 -31.16
CA HIS A 116 0.79 18.25 -31.89
C HIS A 116 -0.19 19.12 -31.09
N PHE A 117 -1.12 19.78 -31.79
CA PHE A 117 -2.17 20.58 -31.15
C PHE A 117 -3.45 19.79 -31.02
N TYR A 118 -4.09 19.99 -29.87
CA TYR A 118 -5.40 19.47 -29.56
C TYR A 118 -6.28 20.60 -29.03
N GLU A 119 -7.55 20.57 -29.41
CA GLU A 119 -8.60 21.26 -28.69
C GLU A 119 -9.03 20.38 -27.52
N PHE A 120 -8.83 20.88 -26.30
CA PHE A 120 -9.11 20.19 -25.06
C PHE A 120 -10.29 20.82 -24.33
N ALA A 121 -11.26 19.99 -23.95
CA ALA A 121 -12.42 20.37 -23.16
C ALA A 121 -12.42 19.60 -21.83
N PHE A 122 -12.72 20.29 -20.74
CA PHE A 122 -12.75 19.72 -19.39
C PHE A 122 -13.98 20.20 -18.65
N TYR A 123 -14.85 19.24 -18.32
CA TYR A 123 -16.11 19.43 -17.64
C TYR A 123 -16.18 18.63 -16.34
N ILE A 124 -16.84 19.20 -15.34
CA ILE A 124 -17.08 18.60 -14.03
C ILE A 124 -18.55 18.79 -13.69
N THR A 125 -19.30 17.70 -13.53
CA THR A 125 -20.68 17.74 -13.03
C THR A 125 -20.72 17.31 -11.57
N ILE A 126 -21.37 18.14 -10.76
CA ILE A 126 -21.47 17.99 -9.31
C ILE A 126 -22.88 17.53 -8.97
N PRO A 127 -23.09 16.26 -8.60
CA PRO A 127 -24.33 15.80 -7.97
C PRO A 127 -24.42 16.26 -6.50
N ALA A 128 -25.61 16.66 -6.05
CA ALA A 128 -25.89 17.08 -4.68
C ALA A 128 -27.32 16.74 -4.26
N ARG A 129 -27.55 16.73 -2.93
CA ARG A 129 -28.86 16.34 -2.35
C ARG A 129 -29.88 17.47 -2.36
N ASP A 130 -29.39 18.69 -2.20
CA ASP A 130 -30.17 19.93 -2.21
C ASP A 130 -29.32 21.09 -2.72
N VAL A 131 -29.93 22.28 -2.84
CA VAL A 131 -29.28 23.47 -3.39
C VAL A 131 -28.21 24.03 -2.44
N GLU A 132 -28.35 23.85 -1.13
CA GLU A 132 -27.37 24.33 -0.16
C GLU A 132 -26.08 23.50 -0.28
N ASP A 133 -26.21 22.18 -0.26
CA ASP A 133 -25.14 21.21 -0.52
C ASP A 133 -24.47 21.46 -1.88
N LEU A 134 -25.27 21.66 -2.94
CA LEU A 134 -24.76 21.96 -4.28
C LEU A 134 -23.88 23.22 -4.29
N ASN A 135 -24.32 24.28 -3.63
CA ASN A 135 -23.57 25.54 -3.56
C ASN A 135 -22.28 25.40 -2.77
N ASP A 136 -22.27 24.62 -1.70
CA ASP A 136 -21.09 24.41 -0.88
C ASP A 136 -20.06 23.54 -1.60
N VAL A 137 -20.46 22.41 -2.18
CA VAL A 137 -19.56 21.56 -2.98
C VAL A 137 -19.04 22.32 -4.20
N THR A 138 -19.88 23.11 -4.89
CA THR A 138 -19.44 23.96 -6.02
C THR A 138 -18.33 24.93 -5.61
N LYS A 139 -18.49 25.63 -4.47
CA LYS A 139 -17.47 26.55 -3.97
C LYS A 139 -16.17 25.83 -3.63
N GLN A 140 -16.25 24.65 -3.02
CA GLN A 140 -15.06 23.87 -2.67
C GLN A 140 -14.33 23.39 -3.93
N VAL A 141 -15.05 22.85 -4.93
CA VAL A 141 -14.47 22.44 -6.21
C VAL A 141 -13.79 23.62 -6.93
N GLN A 142 -14.46 24.77 -7.01
CA GLN A 142 -13.88 25.98 -7.60
C GLN A 142 -12.66 26.49 -6.80
N ALA A 143 -12.68 26.40 -5.47
CA ALA A 143 -11.54 26.78 -4.64
C ALA A 143 -10.33 25.86 -4.84
N THR A 144 -10.55 24.54 -4.92
CA THR A 144 -9.50 23.56 -5.22
C THR A 144 -8.90 23.82 -6.60
N LEU A 145 -9.73 23.99 -7.63
CA LEU A 145 -9.27 24.38 -8.98
C LEU A 145 -8.52 25.71 -8.96
N GLY A 146 -9.02 26.70 -8.23
CA GLY A 146 -8.37 28.00 -8.08
C GLY A 146 -6.99 27.92 -7.45
N SER A 147 -6.78 27.01 -6.48
CA SER A 147 -5.48 26.75 -5.86
C SER A 147 -4.45 26.18 -6.86
N LEU A 148 -4.94 25.49 -7.88
CA LEU A 148 -4.17 24.97 -9.03
C LEU A 148 -4.03 26.00 -10.16
N LEU A 149 -4.49 27.24 -9.95
CA LEU A 149 -4.57 28.31 -10.95
C LEU A 149 -5.46 27.97 -12.16
N VAL A 150 -6.47 27.11 -11.93
CA VAL A 150 -7.46 26.69 -12.92
C VAL A 150 -8.74 27.48 -12.70
N THR A 151 -9.31 28.03 -13.77
CA THR A 151 -10.53 28.84 -13.70
C THR A 151 -11.71 28.04 -14.24
N ALA A 152 -12.61 27.61 -13.36
CA ALA A 152 -13.85 26.94 -13.71
C ALA A 152 -15.07 27.83 -13.57
N GLN A 153 -15.97 27.77 -14.55
CA GLN A 153 -17.20 28.56 -14.61
C GLN A 153 -18.41 27.63 -14.65
N VAL A 154 -19.50 28.06 -14.03
CA VAL A 154 -20.79 27.38 -14.14
C VAL A 154 -21.31 27.54 -15.56
N ALA A 155 -21.82 26.47 -16.17
CA ALA A 155 -22.47 26.51 -17.49
C ALA A 155 -23.86 27.18 -17.43
N THR A 156 -23.94 28.36 -16.82
CA THR A 156 -25.19 29.10 -16.59
C THR A 156 -25.95 29.30 -17.90
N LEU A 157 -27.26 29.06 -17.89
CA LEU A 157 -28.16 29.02 -19.04
C LEU A 157 -27.94 27.85 -20.02
N ASP A 158 -26.97 26.96 -19.74
CA ASP A 158 -26.61 25.84 -20.61
C ASP A 158 -26.36 24.53 -19.82
N MET A 159 -27.00 24.41 -18.65
CA MET A 159 -26.88 23.27 -17.73
C MET A 159 -27.21 21.93 -18.38
N GLU A 160 -28.21 21.91 -19.28
CA GLU A 160 -28.61 20.69 -19.97
C GLU A 160 -27.47 20.15 -20.83
N ASN A 161 -26.87 21.00 -21.68
CA ASN A 161 -25.75 20.58 -22.51
C ASN A 161 -24.53 20.24 -21.67
N GLY A 162 -24.27 20.97 -20.58
CA GLY A 162 -23.23 20.62 -19.61
C GLY A 162 -23.41 19.22 -19.03
N PHE A 163 -24.62 18.88 -18.60
CA PHE A 163 -24.92 17.55 -18.06
C PHE A 163 -24.67 16.46 -19.11
N TYR A 164 -25.20 16.63 -20.32
CA TYR A 164 -24.97 15.69 -21.43
C TYR A 164 -23.49 15.53 -21.79
N SER A 165 -22.71 16.61 -21.74
CA SER A 165 -21.26 16.57 -21.97
C SER A 165 -20.51 15.71 -20.94
N THR A 166 -21.08 15.47 -19.75
CA THR A 166 -20.47 14.63 -18.71
C THR A 166 -21.01 13.20 -18.62
N LEU A 167 -22.04 12.87 -19.40
CA LEU A 167 -22.58 11.52 -19.46
C LEU A 167 -21.68 10.61 -20.30
N PRO A 168 -21.70 9.28 -20.07
CA PRO A 168 -20.87 8.31 -20.78
C PRO A 168 -21.35 8.03 -22.23
N PHE A 169 -21.80 9.07 -22.93
CA PHE A 169 -22.20 9.04 -24.34
C PHE A 169 -21.11 9.58 -25.27
N ALA A 170 -19.97 10.02 -24.71
CA ALA A 170 -18.85 10.60 -25.46
C ALA A 170 -19.30 11.70 -26.44
N THR A 171 -20.23 12.56 -26.01
CA THR A 171 -20.80 13.62 -26.84
C THR A 171 -20.59 14.96 -26.15
N ASP A 172 -19.71 15.78 -26.71
CA ASP A 172 -19.55 17.16 -26.24
C ASP A 172 -20.62 18.06 -26.87
N ARG A 173 -21.52 18.56 -26.03
CA ARG A 173 -22.56 19.52 -26.43
C ARG A 173 -22.22 20.96 -26.08
N LEU A 174 -21.32 21.18 -25.12
CA LEU A 174 -20.85 22.52 -24.75
C LEU A 174 -19.84 23.04 -25.77
N SER A 175 -18.95 22.18 -26.27
CA SER A 175 -17.92 22.53 -27.25
C SER A 175 -17.04 23.71 -26.80
N ILE A 176 -16.85 23.85 -25.50
CA ILE A 176 -15.97 24.87 -24.90
C ILE A 176 -14.58 24.26 -24.77
N THR A 177 -13.72 24.55 -25.75
CA THR A 177 -12.37 23.98 -25.85
C THR A 177 -11.27 25.03 -25.65
N ARG A 178 -10.07 24.56 -25.30
CA ARG A 178 -8.83 25.33 -25.28
C ARG A 178 -7.74 24.58 -26.01
N ASN A 179 -6.91 25.30 -26.76
CA ASN A 179 -5.76 24.71 -27.42
C ASN A 179 -4.71 24.27 -26.38
N MET A 180 -4.24 23.04 -26.52
CA MET A 180 -3.20 22.40 -25.72
C MET A 180 -2.22 21.66 -26.63
N ASP A 181 -0.94 21.69 -26.28
CA ASP A 181 0.10 20.84 -26.86
C ASP A 181 0.05 19.41 -26.26
N THR A 182 0.76 18.48 -26.89
CA THR A 182 0.77 17.07 -26.48
C THR A 182 1.32 16.89 -25.08
N THR A 183 2.40 17.61 -24.74
CA THR A 183 3.05 17.51 -23.44
C THR A 183 2.10 17.97 -22.34
N SER A 184 1.52 19.17 -22.46
CA SER A 184 0.54 19.66 -21.48
C SER A 184 -0.66 18.72 -21.35
N LEU A 185 -1.21 18.25 -22.47
CA LEU A 185 -2.34 17.33 -22.48
C LEU A 185 -2.01 16.01 -21.75
N SER A 186 -0.82 15.45 -21.97
CA SER A 186 -0.42 14.19 -21.34
C SER A 186 -0.43 14.24 -19.81
N THR A 187 -0.17 15.42 -19.22
CA THR A 187 -0.18 15.60 -17.76
C THR A 187 -1.58 15.58 -17.16
N THR A 188 -2.63 15.69 -17.97
CA THR A 188 -4.04 15.61 -17.52
C THR A 188 -4.47 14.18 -17.20
N PHE A 189 -3.66 13.18 -17.56
CA PHE A 189 -4.01 11.78 -17.34
C PHE A 189 -4.14 11.48 -15.84
N PRO A 190 -5.30 10.96 -15.38
CA PRO A 190 -5.65 10.94 -13.96
C PRO A 190 -4.97 9.83 -13.15
N LEU A 191 -4.38 8.82 -13.80
CA LEU A 191 -3.81 7.64 -13.13
C LEU A 191 -2.29 7.72 -13.07
N THR A 192 -1.78 8.62 -12.24
CA THR A 192 -0.35 8.91 -12.06
C THR A 192 0.32 8.05 -10.98
N SER A 193 -0.44 7.41 -10.10
CA SER A 193 0.11 6.57 -9.03
C SER A 193 -0.52 5.17 -8.99
N ALA A 194 0.30 4.18 -8.60
CA ALA A 194 -0.17 2.83 -8.32
C ALA A 194 -0.64 2.78 -6.86
N GLU A 195 -1.93 2.56 -6.65
CA GLU A 195 -2.46 2.37 -5.30
C GLU A 195 -2.20 0.93 -4.83
N LEU A 196 -1.54 0.79 -3.68
CA LEU A 196 -1.45 -0.49 -2.95
C LEU A 196 -2.56 -0.54 -1.90
N SER A 197 -3.80 -0.49 -2.37
CA SER A 197 -4.99 -0.65 -1.52
C SER A 197 -5.82 -1.81 -2.05
N SER A 198 -6.06 -2.79 -1.18
CA SER A 198 -6.94 -3.94 -1.43
C SER A 198 -8.20 -3.81 -0.58
N ASP A 199 -9.31 -4.33 -1.08
CA ASP A 199 -10.56 -4.48 -0.33
C ASP A 199 -10.45 -5.47 0.85
N SER A 200 -9.30 -6.15 0.97
CA SER A 200 -9.05 -7.21 1.96
C SER A 200 -7.70 -7.06 2.66
N GLY A 201 -7.63 -7.53 3.90
CA GLY A 201 -6.43 -7.50 4.73
C GLY A 201 -6.50 -6.46 5.84
N ILE A 202 -5.33 -5.98 6.25
CA ILE A 202 -5.22 -5.03 7.36
C ILE A 202 -4.72 -3.67 6.86
N LEU A 203 -5.14 -2.62 7.56
CA LEU A 203 -4.56 -1.30 7.38
C LEU A 203 -3.08 -1.34 7.79
N TYR A 204 -2.18 -0.82 6.98
CA TYR A 204 -0.77 -0.64 7.30
C TYR A 204 -0.40 0.82 7.53
N GLY A 205 -1.05 1.74 6.82
CA GLY A 205 -0.75 3.16 6.92
C GLY A 205 -1.58 4.00 5.96
N ILE A 206 -1.11 5.23 5.76
CA ILE A 206 -1.71 6.22 4.87
C ILE A 206 -0.66 6.60 3.83
N ASN A 207 -1.05 6.64 2.57
CA ASN A 207 -0.19 7.12 1.50
C ASN A 207 -0.01 8.65 1.64
N PRO A 208 1.23 9.16 1.78
CA PRO A 208 1.45 10.59 1.97
C PRO A 208 1.15 11.43 0.72
N LEU A 209 1.02 10.83 -0.47
CA LEU A 209 0.78 11.57 -1.72
C LEU A 209 -0.70 11.93 -1.90
N ASN A 210 -1.60 10.98 -1.61
CA ASN A 210 -3.03 11.11 -1.89
C ASN A 210 -3.91 10.83 -0.66
N GLU A 211 -3.32 10.71 0.52
CA GLU A 211 -4.00 10.43 1.80
C GLU A 211 -4.83 9.14 1.81
N SER A 212 -4.67 8.27 0.81
CA SER A 212 -5.42 7.02 0.73
C SER A 212 -4.90 5.98 1.72
N PHE A 213 -5.78 5.06 2.14
CA PHE A 213 -5.40 3.98 3.03
C PHE A 213 -4.57 2.93 2.30
N ILE A 214 -3.49 2.47 2.95
CA ILE A 214 -2.72 1.32 2.51
C ILE A 214 -3.30 0.10 3.22
N ILE A 215 -4.23 -0.60 2.56
CA ILE A 215 -4.85 -1.83 3.06
C ILE A 215 -4.30 -3.00 2.25
N PHE A 216 -3.82 -4.03 2.94
CA PHE A 216 -3.12 -5.12 2.27
C PHE A 216 -3.28 -6.44 3.02
N ASP A 217 -3.58 -7.51 2.28
CA ASP A 217 -3.55 -8.89 2.79
C ASP A 217 -2.22 -9.55 2.45
N ARG A 218 -1.34 -9.67 3.46
CA ARG A 218 -0.05 -10.34 3.32
C ARG A 218 -0.21 -11.83 2.98
N PHE A 219 -1.30 -12.47 3.38
CA PHE A 219 -1.51 -13.90 3.14
C PHE A 219 -1.99 -14.21 1.72
N SER A 220 -2.42 -13.19 0.96
CA SER A 220 -2.78 -13.36 -0.45
C SER A 220 -1.58 -13.39 -1.39
N MET A 221 -0.37 -13.09 -0.90
CA MET A 221 0.87 -13.15 -1.70
C MET A 221 1.36 -14.58 -1.88
N GLU A 222 2.15 -14.81 -2.95
CA GLU A 222 2.89 -16.07 -3.14
C GLU A 222 3.77 -16.44 -1.94
N ASN A 223 4.30 -15.42 -1.25
CA ASN A 223 5.07 -15.58 -0.03
C ASN A 223 4.60 -14.58 1.02
N SER A 224 4.04 -15.08 2.12
CA SER A 224 3.49 -14.26 3.19
C SER A 224 4.54 -13.77 4.20
N ASN A 225 5.84 -13.97 3.97
CA ASN A 225 6.87 -13.54 4.91
C ASN A 225 7.05 -12.01 4.90
N MET A 226 7.33 -11.44 6.08
CA MET A 226 7.61 -10.00 6.24
C MET A 226 8.92 -9.80 6.99
N ALA A 227 9.79 -8.93 6.48
CA ALA A 227 11.00 -8.49 7.14
C ALA A 227 10.91 -7.00 7.49
N ILE A 228 11.11 -6.66 8.77
CA ILE A 228 10.97 -5.30 9.29
C ILE A 228 12.33 -4.81 9.79
N PHE A 229 12.86 -3.78 9.14
CA PHE A 229 14.12 -3.15 9.49
C PHE A 229 13.88 -1.74 10.04
N ALA A 230 14.42 -1.45 11.22
CA ALA A 230 14.27 -0.16 11.86
C ALA A 230 15.43 0.08 12.84
N THR A 231 15.85 1.33 12.96
CA THR A 231 16.74 1.76 14.06
C THR A 231 15.99 1.77 15.38
N SER A 232 16.72 1.71 16.50
CA SER A 232 16.12 1.77 17.83
C SER A 232 15.32 3.07 18.00
N GLY A 233 14.09 2.97 18.53
CA GLY A 233 13.18 4.10 18.71
C GLY A 233 12.32 4.47 17.50
N SER A 234 12.55 3.90 16.31
CA SER A 234 11.83 4.25 15.07
C SER A 234 10.45 3.60 14.92
N GLY A 235 9.86 3.10 16.01
CA GLY A 235 8.50 2.55 16.00
C GLY A 235 8.36 1.09 15.60
N LYS A 236 9.46 0.30 15.52
CA LYS A 236 9.42 -1.15 15.20
C LYS A 236 8.41 -1.92 16.05
N SER A 237 8.55 -1.84 17.38
CA SER A 237 7.67 -2.57 18.30
C SER A 237 6.23 -2.10 18.20
N TYR A 238 6.00 -0.80 17.94
CA TYR A 238 4.65 -0.26 17.75
C TYR A 238 3.99 -0.86 16.50
N PHE A 239 4.71 -0.83 15.36
CA PHE A 239 4.23 -1.39 14.11
C PHE A 239 3.92 -2.89 14.23
N VAL A 240 4.84 -3.69 14.79
CA VAL A 240 4.66 -5.15 14.94
C VAL A 240 3.48 -5.48 15.85
N LYS A 241 3.33 -4.78 16.98
CA LYS A 241 2.21 -5.00 17.91
C LYS A 241 0.86 -4.68 17.25
N LEU A 242 0.81 -3.62 16.46
CA LEU A 242 -0.39 -3.16 15.79
C LEU A 242 -0.75 -4.06 14.59
N GLU A 243 0.24 -4.55 13.82
CA GLU A 243 0.06 -5.59 12.81
C GLU A 243 -0.49 -6.88 13.43
N ALA A 244 0.14 -7.35 14.52
CA ALA A 244 -0.28 -8.56 15.22
C ALA A 244 -1.72 -8.48 15.74
N LEU A 245 -2.09 -7.35 16.36
CA LEU A 245 -3.45 -7.09 16.82
C LEU A 245 -4.47 -7.11 15.68
N ARG A 246 -4.17 -6.44 14.56
CA ARG A 246 -5.08 -6.41 13.40
C ARG A 246 -5.22 -7.79 12.77
N SER A 247 -4.12 -8.53 12.66
CA SER A 247 -4.13 -9.92 12.20
C SER A 247 -4.99 -10.82 13.10
N LEU A 248 -4.89 -10.67 14.42
CA LEU A 248 -5.74 -11.39 15.38
C LEU A 248 -7.22 -11.08 15.21
N MET A 249 -7.58 -9.83 14.93
CA MET A 249 -8.97 -9.42 14.67
C MET A 249 -9.54 -10.08 13.41
N LEU A 250 -8.70 -10.44 12.45
CA LEU A 250 -9.06 -11.21 11.26
C LEU A 250 -9.03 -12.73 11.46
N GLY A 251 -8.74 -13.20 12.68
CA GLY A 251 -8.72 -14.62 13.03
C GLY A 251 -7.38 -15.33 12.84
N THR A 252 -6.29 -14.59 12.61
CA THR A 252 -4.93 -15.16 12.51
C THR A 252 -4.38 -15.51 13.88
N GLU A 253 -3.85 -16.72 14.05
CA GLU A 253 -3.12 -17.09 15.26
C GLU A 253 -1.73 -16.43 15.27
N VAL A 254 -1.36 -15.81 16.40
CA VAL A 254 -0.09 -15.10 16.53
C VAL A 254 0.76 -15.74 17.62
N ILE A 255 2.01 -16.07 17.26
CA ILE A 255 3.02 -16.58 18.19
C ILE A 255 4.18 -15.59 18.21
N VAL A 256 4.52 -15.08 19.39
CA VAL A 256 5.60 -14.11 19.56
C VAL A 256 6.70 -14.70 20.43
N ILE A 257 7.94 -14.67 19.93
CA ILE A 257 9.15 -14.94 20.70
C ILE A 257 9.63 -13.61 21.28
N ASP A 258 9.45 -13.43 22.58
CA ASP A 258 9.64 -12.16 23.27
C ASP A 258 10.78 -12.25 24.30
N PRO A 259 12.03 -11.94 23.89
CA PRO A 259 13.18 -11.98 24.80
C PRO A 259 13.22 -10.80 25.79
N GLU A 260 12.52 -9.70 25.49
CA GLU A 260 12.56 -8.44 26.26
C GLU A 260 11.31 -8.22 27.13
N ALA A 261 10.38 -9.20 27.13
CA ALA A 261 9.12 -9.16 27.86
C ALA A 261 8.20 -7.96 27.48
N GLU A 262 8.31 -7.44 26.24
CA GLU A 262 7.53 -6.31 25.75
C GLU A 262 6.07 -6.65 25.42
N TYR A 263 5.74 -7.93 25.26
CA TYR A 263 4.43 -8.41 24.79
C TYR A 263 3.54 -8.96 25.93
N LYS A 264 4.03 -8.97 27.17
CA LYS A 264 3.31 -9.54 28.31
C LYS A 264 1.95 -8.88 28.53
N ASP A 265 1.92 -7.55 28.62
CA ASP A 265 0.68 -6.81 28.87
C ASP A 265 -0.27 -6.92 27.68
N LEU A 266 0.27 -6.86 26.46
CA LEU A 266 -0.51 -7.04 25.24
C LEU A 266 -1.17 -8.41 25.20
N CYS A 267 -0.42 -9.48 25.50
CA CYS A 267 -0.89 -10.86 25.56
C CYS A 267 -2.00 -11.02 26.62
N GLY A 268 -1.87 -10.37 27.78
CA GLY A 268 -2.94 -10.35 28.79
C GLY A 268 -4.21 -9.63 28.32
N ALA A 269 -4.08 -8.49 27.64
CA ALA A 269 -5.21 -7.68 27.20
C ALA A 269 -6.11 -8.38 26.17
N VAL A 270 -5.52 -9.24 25.34
CA VAL A 270 -6.18 -10.01 24.27
C VAL A 270 -6.60 -11.42 24.72
N GLY A 271 -6.42 -11.77 25.99
CA GLY A 271 -6.74 -13.10 26.52
C GLY A 271 -5.81 -14.22 26.04
N GLY A 272 -4.60 -13.89 25.62
CA GLY A 272 -3.57 -14.85 25.23
C GLY A 272 -2.90 -15.54 26.41
N GLN A 273 -2.03 -16.50 26.09
CA GLN A 273 -1.21 -17.24 27.04
C GLN A 273 0.25 -16.77 26.95
N TYR A 274 0.75 -16.18 28.03
CA TYR A 274 2.15 -15.80 28.15
C TYR A 274 2.94 -16.91 28.85
N ILE A 275 3.81 -17.62 28.12
CA ILE A 275 4.64 -18.70 28.66
C ILE A 275 6.04 -18.17 28.95
N THR A 276 6.46 -18.25 30.22
CA THR A 276 7.81 -17.87 30.65
C THR A 276 8.66 -19.10 30.90
N PHE A 277 9.83 -19.20 30.24
CA PHE A 277 10.81 -20.24 30.52
C PHE A 277 11.81 -19.74 31.58
N ALA A 278 11.52 -20.03 32.84
CA ALA A 278 12.40 -19.76 33.99
C ALA A 278 12.67 -21.06 34.76
N TYR A 279 13.73 -21.11 35.58
CA TYR A 279 14.06 -22.31 36.35
C TYR A 279 12.90 -22.79 37.25
N SER A 280 12.16 -21.83 37.83
CA SER A 280 10.99 -22.07 38.67
C SER A 280 9.66 -22.15 37.91
N SER A 281 9.69 -22.05 36.58
CA SER A 281 8.45 -22.14 35.77
C SER A 281 7.95 -23.58 35.67
N GLU A 282 6.63 -23.73 35.65
CA GLU A 282 5.98 -25.03 35.42
C GLU A 282 6.15 -25.49 33.97
N SER A 283 6.23 -24.55 33.03
CA SER A 283 6.41 -24.82 31.61
C SER A 283 7.88 -25.03 31.26
N LYS A 284 8.21 -26.23 30.77
CA LYS A 284 9.58 -26.60 30.34
C LYS A 284 9.53 -27.17 28.93
N ILE A 285 10.47 -26.76 28.09
CA ILE A 285 10.67 -27.36 26.77
C ILE A 285 11.70 -28.47 26.92
N ASN A 286 11.35 -29.69 26.52
CA ASN A 286 12.32 -30.75 26.37
C ASN A 286 12.93 -30.69 24.96
N PRO A 287 14.21 -30.32 24.81
CA PRO A 287 14.84 -30.25 23.50
C PRO A 287 14.95 -31.60 22.81
N PHE A 288 14.72 -32.73 23.49
CA PHE A 288 14.71 -34.08 22.91
C PHE A 288 13.33 -34.52 22.41
N ASP A 289 12.28 -33.72 22.60
CA ASP A 289 10.95 -34.12 22.12
C ASP A 289 10.93 -34.28 20.60
N LEU A 290 10.47 -35.43 20.12
CA LEU A 290 10.25 -35.67 18.69
C LEU A 290 9.01 -34.91 18.22
N SER A 291 8.96 -34.60 16.93
CA SER A 291 7.79 -33.94 16.33
C SER A 291 6.54 -34.75 16.63
N GLN A 292 5.48 -34.07 17.09
CA GLN A 292 4.17 -34.70 17.27
C GLN A 292 3.41 -34.86 15.95
N VAL A 293 3.87 -34.22 14.87
CA VAL A 293 3.35 -34.42 13.52
C VAL A 293 3.98 -35.69 12.97
N TYR A 294 3.26 -36.79 13.08
CA TYR A 294 3.67 -38.10 12.57
C TYR A 294 3.27 -38.24 11.10
N GLU A 295 4.25 -38.29 10.21
CA GLU A 295 4.06 -38.77 8.83
C GLU A 295 4.48 -40.25 8.76
N GLU A 296 3.58 -41.09 8.26
CA GLU A 296 3.77 -42.54 8.23
C GLU A 296 4.99 -42.90 7.36
N GLY A 297 6.01 -43.49 7.98
CA GLY A 297 7.27 -43.88 7.32
C GLY A 297 8.41 -42.86 7.39
N GLU A 298 8.17 -41.65 7.91
CA GLU A 298 9.23 -40.64 8.07
C GLU A 298 10.01 -40.85 9.38
N ASN A 299 11.33 -40.85 9.28
CA ASN A 299 12.22 -41.03 10.42
C ASN A 299 12.56 -39.68 11.08
N GLN A 300 11.79 -39.31 12.10
CA GLN A 300 11.96 -38.05 12.84
C GLN A 300 13.22 -38.02 13.70
N LEU A 301 13.73 -39.18 14.11
CA LEU A 301 14.92 -39.28 14.97
C LEU A 301 16.15 -38.67 14.29
N ALA A 302 16.35 -38.91 12.99
CA ALA A 302 17.50 -38.37 12.27
C ALA A 302 17.49 -36.83 12.21
N LEU A 303 16.35 -36.23 11.86
CA LEU A 303 16.16 -34.78 11.86
C LEU A 303 16.34 -34.20 13.26
N LYS A 304 15.85 -34.92 14.28
CA LYS A 304 16.00 -34.49 15.67
C LYS A 304 17.44 -34.51 16.15
N VAL A 305 18.20 -35.54 15.81
CA VAL A 305 19.63 -35.61 16.13
C VAL A 305 20.37 -34.45 15.47
N LEU A 306 20.07 -34.10 14.21
CA LEU A 306 20.63 -32.92 13.54
C LEU A 306 20.27 -31.60 14.25
N SER A 307 19.01 -31.43 14.65
CA SER A 307 18.55 -30.27 15.44
C SER A 307 19.29 -30.16 16.78
N LEU A 308 19.47 -31.30 17.47
CA LEU A 308 20.21 -31.36 18.72
C LEU A 308 21.70 -31.02 18.53
N HIS A 309 22.33 -31.47 17.44
CA HIS A 309 23.68 -31.04 17.08
C HIS A 309 23.78 -29.53 16.93
N ALA A 310 22.85 -28.91 16.20
CA ALA A 310 22.82 -27.45 16.05
C ALA A 310 22.67 -26.75 17.42
N LEU A 311 21.77 -27.24 18.27
CA LEU A 311 21.58 -26.75 19.63
C LEU A 311 22.88 -26.86 20.45
N PHE A 312 23.51 -28.04 20.47
CA PHE A 312 24.75 -28.26 21.22
C PHE A 312 25.92 -27.45 20.70
N LYS A 313 26.02 -27.18 19.39
CA LYS A 313 27.00 -26.25 18.82
C LYS A 313 26.80 -24.81 19.31
N VAL A 314 25.57 -24.35 19.40
CA VAL A 314 25.27 -23.02 19.98
C VAL A 314 25.68 -22.96 21.46
N ILE A 315 25.48 -24.06 22.19
CA ILE A 315 25.73 -24.14 23.64
C ILE A 315 27.21 -24.30 23.99
N MET A 316 27.92 -25.19 23.28
CA MET A 316 29.29 -25.59 23.58
C MET A 316 30.32 -24.84 22.73
N GLY A 317 29.87 -24.11 21.70
CA GLY A 317 30.75 -23.47 20.73
C GLY A 317 31.27 -24.46 19.68
N GLN A 318 32.47 -24.21 19.16
CA GLN A 318 33.08 -25.07 18.14
C GLN A 318 33.41 -26.45 18.71
N LEU A 319 32.82 -27.49 18.13
CA LEU A 319 33.14 -28.88 18.40
C LEU A 319 34.13 -29.39 17.35
N THR A 320 35.12 -30.16 17.78
CA THR A 320 36.00 -30.89 16.85
C THR A 320 35.25 -32.04 16.17
N PRO A 321 35.67 -32.50 14.98
CA PRO A 321 35.02 -33.65 14.30
C PRO A 321 34.91 -34.90 15.19
N MET A 322 35.90 -35.13 16.07
CA MET A 322 35.87 -36.21 17.04
C MET A 322 34.78 -36.00 18.10
N GLN A 323 34.63 -34.78 18.63
CA GLN A 323 33.57 -34.46 19.59
C GLN A 323 32.18 -34.52 18.97
N GLU A 324 32.04 -34.12 17.70
CA GLU A 324 30.78 -34.26 16.96
C GLU A 324 30.40 -35.74 16.79
N ALA A 325 31.33 -36.59 16.37
CA ALA A 325 31.08 -38.03 16.22
C ALA A 325 30.70 -38.69 17.56
N LEU A 326 31.35 -38.30 18.65
CA LEU A 326 31.03 -38.80 19.99
C LEU A 326 29.65 -38.29 20.47
N LEU A 327 29.30 -37.02 20.18
CA LEU A 327 27.99 -36.47 20.51
C LEU A 327 26.89 -37.19 19.73
N ASP A 328 27.10 -37.45 18.45
CA ASP A 328 26.17 -38.19 17.59
C ASP A 328 25.89 -39.58 18.15
N HIS A 329 26.94 -40.33 18.43
CA HIS A 329 26.84 -41.66 19.03
C HIS A 329 26.11 -41.61 20.38
N ALA A 330 26.46 -40.64 21.24
CA ALA A 330 25.82 -40.49 22.55
C ALA A 330 24.32 -40.15 22.43
N LEU A 331 23.93 -39.29 21.49
CA LEU A 331 22.53 -38.97 21.23
C LEU A 331 21.75 -40.22 20.81
N VAL A 332 22.26 -40.96 19.83
CA VAL A 332 21.62 -42.19 19.34
C VAL A 332 21.47 -43.24 20.44
N GLU A 333 22.52 -43.48 21.24
CA GLU A 333 22.44 -44.40 22.38
C GLU A 333 21.44 -43.93 23.44
N THR A 334 21.34 -42.62 23.66
CA THR A 334 20.41 -42.05 24.64
C THR A 334 18.95 -42.29 24.24
N TYR A 335 18.61 -42.10 22.95
CA TYR A 335 17.28 -42.47 22.44
C TYR A 335 17.05 -43.98 22.48
N ARG A 336 18.06 -44.78 22.12
CA ARG A 336 17.98 -46.25 22.20
C ARG A 336 17.72 -46.74 23.63
N GLY A 337 18.30 -46.08 24.63
CA GLY A 337 18.03 -46.33 26.05
C GLY A 337 16.57 -46.14 26.46
N LYS A 338 15.81 -45.30 25.75
CA LYS A 338 14.36 -45.14 25.88
C LYS A 338 13.56 -46.04 24.94
N GLY A 339 14.24 -46.93 24.21
CA GLY A 339 13.64 -47.82 23.23
C GLY A 339 13.18 -47.11 21.95
N ILE A 340 13.67 -45.90 21.70
CA ILE A 340 13.43 -45.13 20.48
C ILE A 340 14.57 -45.40 19.50
N THR A 341 14.23 -45.77 18.26
CA THR A 341 15.20 -46.15 17.23
C THR A 341 14.87 -45.51 15.89
N GLN A 342 15.64 -45.86 14.85
CA GLN A 342 15.37 -45.40 13.48
C GLN A 342 14.06 -45.98 12.91
N ASP A 343 13.46 -46.98 13.56
CA ASP A 343 12.12 -47.47 13.23
C ASP A 343 11.06 -46.46 13.69
N PRO A 344 10.29 -45.84 12.77
CA PRO A 344 9.27 -44.85 13.09
C PRO A 344 8.21 -45.36 14.09
N SER A 345 7.92 -46.67 14.12
CA SER A 345 6.95 -47.24 15.07
C SER A 345 7.37 -47.08 16.53
N THR A 346 8.67 -46.92 16.78
CA THR A 346 9.25 -46.76 18.12
C THR A 346 9.29 -45.31 18.59
N GLN A 347 9.02 -44.36 17.70
CA GLN A 347 9.19 -42.91 17.92
C GLN A 347 8.00 -42.25 18.64
N THR A 348 7.06 -43.04 19.13
CA THR A 348 5.91 -42.62 19.96
C THR A 348 6.19 -42.71 21.46
N LYS A 349 7.33 -43.29 21.85
CA LYS A 349 7.73 -43.47 23.26
C LYS A 349 8.19 -42.15 23.88
N GLU A 350 8.22 -42.13 25.21
CA GLU A 350 8.70 -40.98 25.98
C GLU A 350 10.16 -40.65 25.60
N PRO A 351 10.43 -39.44 25.06
CA PRO A 351 11.77 -39.03 24.68
C PRO A 351 12.73 -38.94 25.87
N PRO A 352 14.05 -39.05 25.64
CA PRO A 352 15.02 -38.89 26.70
C PRO A 352 15.07 -37.46 27.24
N LEU A 353 15.69 -37.29 28.41
CA LEU A 353 16.00 -35.99 29.00
C LEU A 353 17.49 -35.69 28.91
N MET A 354 17.87 -34.44 29.17
CA MET A 354 19.28 -34.03 29.29
C MET A 354 20.07 -34.89 30.30
N GLU A 355 19.41 -35.33 31.38
CA GLU A 355 20.03 -36.20 32.38
C GLU A 355 20.38 -37.59 31.80
N ASP A 356 19.54 -38.12 30.91
CA ASP A 356 19.80 -39.40 30.25
C ASP A 356 21.02 -39.30 29.34
N LEU A 357 21.15 -38.20 28.57
CA LEU A 357 22.33 -37.95 27.75
C LEU A 357 23.60 -37.83 28.61
N TYR A 358 23.52 -37.14 29.74
CA TYR A 358 24.65 -37.03 30.66
C TYR A 358 25.09 -38.40 31.21
N LYS A 359 24.13 -39.25 31.60
CA LYS A 359 24.40 -40.64 32.03
C LYS A 359 25.08 -41.45 30.92
N THR A 360 24.60 -41.34 29.67
CA THR A 360 25.20 -42.01 28.50
C THR A 360 26.65 -41.57 28.26
N LEU A 361 26.93 -40.27 28.40
CA LEU A 361 28.27 -39.71 28.23
C LEU A 361 29.25 -40.16 29.34
N ILE A 362 28.77 -40.29 30.59
CA ILE A 362 29.57 -40.87 31.68
C ILE A 362 29.84 -42.35 31.43
N GLY A 363 28.81 -43.10 31.06
CA GLY A 363 28.90 -44.55 30.83
C GLY A 363 29.89 -44.94 29.73
N THR A 364 30.01 -44.12 28.68
CA THR A 364 30.93 -44.33 27.56
C THR A 364 32.38 -43.91 27.84
N ARG A 365 32.71 -43.43 29.05
CA ARG A 365 34.05 -42.91 29.44
C ARG A 365 34.58 -41.81 28.50
N SER A 366 33.69 -41.03 27.90
CA SER A 366 34.04 -39.93 26.99
C SER A 366 34.51 -38.68 27.74
N THR A 367 35.68 -38.75 28.39
CA THR A 367 36.25 -37.66 29.21
C THR A 367 36.43 -36.35 28.44
N THR A 368 36.73 -36.41 27.13
CA THR A 368 36.92 -35.23 26.27
C THR A 368 35.65 -34.38 26.11
N LEU A 369 34.48 -35.01 26.00
CA LEU A 369 33.20 -34.30 25.91
C LEU A 369 32.73 -33.84 27.29
N LEU A 370 32.93 -34.65 28.33
CA LEU A 370 32.51 -34.34 29.70
C LEU A 370 33.18 -33.08 30.27
N LEU A 371 34.43 -32.80 29.89
CA LEU A 371 35.15 -31.59 30.31
C LEU A 371 34.59 -30.32 29.65
N SER A 372 34.10 -30.42 28.41
CA SER A 372 33.39 -29.34 27.71
C SER A 372 31.89 -29.31 28.03
N PHE A 373 31.35 -30.37 28.64
CA PHE A 373 29.92 -30.50 28.88
C PHE A 373 29.52 -29.61 30.04
N PRO A 374 28.69 -28.58 29.80
CA PRO A 374 28.45 -27.60 30.82
C PRO A 374 27.28 -28.09 31.68
N TYR A 375 27.45 -29.19 32.43
CA TYR A 375 26.37 -29.82 33.21
C TYR A 375 25.76 -28.85 34.24
N ALA A 376 26.60 -28.07 34.91
CA ALA A 376 26.16 -27.00 35.82
C ALA A 376 25.43 -25.86 35.06
N ARG A 377 25.86 -25.59 33.83
CA ARG A 377 25.28 -24.57 32.96
C ARG A 377 23.97 -25.07 32.38
N PHE A 378 23.74 -26.36 32.10
CA PHE A 378 22.44 -26.91 31.65
C PHE A 378 21.36 -26.87 32.73
N ARG A 379 21.75 -26.92 34.02
CA ARG A 379 20.85 -26.56 35.12
C ARG A 379 20.38 -25.10 35.03
N THR A 380 21.13 -24.25 34.31
CA THR A 380 20.91 -22.81 34.09
C THR A 380 20.67 -22.39 32.62
N LEU A 381 20.81 -23.25 31.61
CA LEU A 381 20.97 -22.81 30.20
C LEU A 381 19.64 -22.69 29.47
N PHE A 382 18.60 -23.30 30.02
CA PHE A 382 17.21 -22.88 29.80
C PHE A 382 16.83 -21.73 30.74
N VAL A 383 17.78 -20.84 31.04
CA VAL A 383 17.59 -19.57 31.75
C VAL A 383 18.42 -18.49 31.06
N ARG A 384 18.06 -18.17 29.83
CA ARG A 384 17.82 -16.77 29.46
C ARG A 384 16.35 -16.72 29.07
N SER A 385 15.60 -15.85 29.73
CA SER A 385 14.19 -15.59 29.47
C SER A 385 13.93 -15.47 27.98
N GLN A 386 13.46 -16.55 27.39
CA GLN A 386 12.68 -16.48 26.17
C GLN A 386 11.26 -16.78 26.63
N CYS A 387 10.33 -15.94 26.24
CA CYS A 387 8.91 -16.18 26.47
C CYS A 387 8.28 -16.49 25.12
N LEU A 388 7.50 -17.56 25.04
CA LEU A 388 6.58 -17.76 23.93
C LEU A 388 5.22 -17.23 24.39
N SER A 389 4.71 -16.24 23.67
CA SER A 389 3.32 -15.81 23.84
C SER A 389 2.48 -16.51 22.79
N PHE A 390 1.53 -17.34 23.22
CA PHE A 390 0.48 -17.89 22.37
C PHE A 390 -0.74 -16.99 22.44
N LEU A 391 -1.32 -16.69 21.29
CA LEU A 391 -2.38 -15.71 21.20
C LEU A 391 -3.50 -16.36 20.38
N ASN A 392 -4.46 -16.95 21.09
CA ASN A 392 -5.58 -17.70 20.53
C ASN A 392 -6.90 -17.13 21.08
N LEU A 393 -7.67 -16.47 20.24
CA LEU A 393 -9.06 -16.11 20.52
C LEU A 393 -9.96 -17.14 19.84
N SER A 394 -10.13 -18.29 20.47
CA SER A 394 -11.17 -19.24 20.06
C SER A 394 -12.54 -18.71 20.51
N GLY A 395 -13.23 -18.04 19.58
CA GLY A 395 -14.68 -18.13 19.47
C GLY A 395 -15.56 -17.43 20.52
N GLN A 396 -15.22 -16.23 20.98
CA GLN A 396 -16.24 -15.36 21.58
C GLN A 396 -16.64 -14.25 20.60
N ARG A 397 -17.81 -14.44 19.96
CA ARG A 397 -18.54 -13.35 19.29
C ARG A 397 -18.71 -12.21 20.29
N LEU A 398 -18.07 -11.07 20.02
CA LEU A 398 -18.39 -9.79 20.63
C LEU A 398 -19.87 -9.51 20.33
N LYS A 399 -20.75 -9.74 21.30
CA LYS A 399 -22.10 -9.20 21.26
C LYS A 399 -21.97 -7.70 21.47
N GLY A 400 -22.37 -6.94 20.45
CA GLY A 400 -22.46 -5.50 20.51
C GLY A 400 -23.35 -5.03 21.66
N THR A 401 -22.90 -3.94 22.28
CA THR A 401 -23.73 -2.98 23.00
C THR A 401 -23.57 -1.64 22.33
#